data_AF-A0A5N9HY10-F1
#
_entry.id   AF-A0A5N9HY10-F1
#
_cell.length_a   1.000
_cell.length_b   1.000
_cell.length_c   1.000
_cell.angle_alpha   90.00
_cell.angle_beta   90.00
_cell.angle_gamma   90.00
#
_symmetry.space_group_name_H-M   'P 1'
#
loop_
_entity.id
_entity.type
_entity.pdbx_description
1 polymer ?
#
loop_
_entity_poly.entity_id
_entity_poly.type
_entity_poly.pdbx_seq_one_letter_code
_entity_poly.pdbx_strand_id
1 'polypeptide(L)'
;MTEVLSCQPYHGNSAGQTVLNMPDGRSVFKLYLLSIIDRDEPALYDWASSRLSISEFKVRFCERGYEGVGFVTAFPHITKVFRYAPEVETVVDVRELHTATLDEMDCNRGDQYHEFACYAESLIAADEYRAWAKANSVDEYLQFRCSLSDFPIVNHNKLSDYWNPID
;
A
#
# COMPACT_ATOMS: atom_id res chain seq x y z
N MET A 1 24.45 4.52 19.15
CA MET A 1 23.98 3.12 19.08
C MET A 1 22.50 3.19 18.75
N THR A 2 22.06 2.46 17.74
CA THR A 2 20.64 2.37 17.41
C THR A 2 19.94 1.59 18.51
N GLU A 3 19.02 2.24 19.22
CA GLU A 3 18.14 1.56 20.17
C GLU A 3 17.07 0.80 19.38
N VAL A 4 17.01 -0.52 19.56
CA VAL A 4 16.06 -1.38 18.86
C VAL A 4 14.99 -1.81 19.86
N LEU A 5 13.80 -1.24 19.71
CA LEU A 5 12.63 -1.55 20.54
C LEU A 5 11.76 -2.65 19.90
N SER A 6 10.95 -3.30 20.73
CA SER A 6 9.87 -4.17 20.25
C SER A 6 8.88 -3.39 19.39
N CYS A 7 8.58 -3.92 18.20
CA CYS A 7 7.55 -3.35 17.34
C CYS A 7 6.15 -3.74 17.82
N GLN A 8 5.15 -2.95 17.46
CA GLN A 8 3.75 -3.36 17.61
C GLN A 8 3.45 -4.57 16.71
N PRO A 9 2.58 -5.52 17.13
CA PRO A 9 2.15 -6.63 16.28
C PRO A 9 1.61 -6.15 14.93
N TYR A 10 1.83 -6.92 13.86
CA TYR A 10 1.31 -6.61 12.54
C TYR A 10 0.61 -7.83 11.95
N HIS A 11 -0.66 -7.63 11.62
CA HIS A 11 -1.45 -8.57 10.83
C HIS A 11 -2.24 -7.77 9.81
N GLY A 12 -1.72 -7.70 8.58
CA GLY A 12 -2.42 -7.08 7.47
C GLY A 12 -3.45 -8.04 6.86
N ASN A 13 -4.60 -7.54 6.43
CA ASN A 13 -5.57 -8.31 5.66
C ASN A 13 -6.19 -7.47 4.55
N SER A 14 -6.69 -8.15 3.52
CA SER A 14 -7.45 -7.49 2.45
C SER A 14 -8.88 -7.19 2.91
N ALA A 15 -9.28 -5.92 2.81
CA ALA A 15 -10.65 -5.47 2.97
C ALA A 15 -11.42 -5.44 1.65
N GLY A 16 -10.78 -5.83 0.55
CA GLY A 16 -11.37 -5.91 -0.78
C GLY A 16 -10.50 -5.28 -1.86
N GLN A 17 -10.97 -5.38 -3.09
CA GLN A 17 -10.29 -4.82 -4.25
C GLN A 17 -11.29 -4.31 -5.28
N THR A 18 -10.88 -3.30 -6.05
CA THR A 18 -11.68 -2.76 -7.15
C THR A 18 -10.81 -2.09 -8.20
N VAL A 19 -11.41 -1.57 -9.26
CA VAL A 19 -10.73 -0.78 -10.29
C VAL A 19 -11.25 0.64 -10.24
N LEU A 20 -10.34 1.59 -10.26
CA LEU A 20 -10.61 3.01 -10.41
C LEU A 20 -10.32 3.40 -11.85
N ASN A 21 -11.39 3.69 -12.60
CA ASN A 21 -11.28 4.33 -13.90
C ASN A 21 -11.30 5.84 -13.65
N MET A 22 -10.21 6.52 -14.02
CA MET A 22 -10.06 7.94 -13.73
C MET A 22 -10.88 8.78 -14.74
N PRO A 23 -11.19 10.05 -14.41
CA PRO A 23 -12.04 10.89 -15.26
C PRO A 23 -11.49 11.19 -16.66
N ASP A 24 -10.18 11.02 -16.88
CA ASP A 24 -9.53 11.22 -18.18
C ASP A 24 -9.84 10.11 -19.22
N GLY A 25 -10.47 9.02 -18.77
CA GLY A 25 -10.81 7.86 -19.61
C GLY A 25 -9.62 7.03 -20.07
N ARG A 26 -8.42 7.27 -19.54
CA ARG A 26 -7.17 6.58 -19.92
C ARG A 26 -6.43 6.02 -18.72
N SER A 27 -6.44 6.75 -17.62
CA SER A 27 -5.76 6.35 -16.40
C SER A 27 -6.59 5.36 -15.62
N VAL A 28 -5.96 4.28 -15.18
CA VAL A 28 -6.61 3.16 -14.50
C VAL A 28 -5.73 2.64 -13.38
N PHE A 29 -6.30 2.59 -12.18
CA PHE A 29 -5.62 2.06 -11.00
C PHE A 29 -6.42 0.91 -10.40
N LYS A 30 -5.74 -0.20 -10.11
CA LYS A 30 -6.30 -1.28 -9.29
C LYS A 30 -6.19 -0.86 -7.83
N LEU A 31 -7.30 -0.77 -7.11
CA LEU A 31 -7.32 -0.40 -5.70
C LEU A 31 -7.35 -1.66 -4.83
N TYR A 32 -6.35 -1.80 -3.98
CA TYR A 32 -6.24 -2.80 -2.91
C TYR A 32 -6.51 -2.12 -1.57
N LEU A 33 -7.64 -2.47 -0.95
CA LEU A 33 -8.00 -1.97 0.37
C LEU A 33 -7.40 -2.91 1.41
N LEU A 34 -6.59 -2.36 2.30
CA LEU A 34 -5.86 -3.13 3.31
C LEU A 34 -6.24 -2.62 4.70
N SER A 35 -6.37 -3.56 5.64
CA SER A 35 -6.56 -3.27 7.05
C SER A 35 -5.36 -3.85 7.83
N ILE A 36 -5.04 -3.28 8.98
CA ILE A 36 -4.22 -3.94 10.01
C ILE A 36 -5.16 -4.22 11.19
N ILE A 37 -5.39 -5.50 11.46
CA ILE A 37 -6.29 -5.95 12.53
C ILE A 37 -5.55 -6.07 13.86
N ASP A 38 -6.32 -6.20 14.94
CA ASP A 38 -5.84 -6.42 16.32
C ASP A 38 -4.91 -5.32 16.87
N ARG A 39 -5.07 -4.09 16.36
CA ARG A 39 -4.44 -2.88 16.91
C ARG A 39 -5.34 -2.21 17.94
N ASP A 40 -4.74 -1.56 18.94
CA ASP A 40 -5.46 -0.84 20.01
C ASP A 40 -6.38 0.27 19.49
N GLU A 41 -6.04 0.89 18.36
CA GLU A 41 -6.81 1.96 17.72
C GLU A 41 -7.35 1.52 16.34
N PRO A 42 -8.31 0.58 16.29
CA PRO A 42 -8.73 -0.05 15.03
C PRO A 42 -9.30 0.97 14.02
N ALA A 43 -9.88 2.08 14.47
CA ALA A 43 -10.39 3.12 13.58
C ALA A 43 -9.33 3.80 12.69
N LEU A 44 -8.04 3.70 13.03
CA LEU A 44 -6.93 4.21 12.21
C LEU A 44 -6.38 3.17 11.21
N TYR A 45 -6.63 1.89 11.47
CA TYR A 45 -5.92 0.82 10.79
C TYR A 45 -6.84 -0.16 10.07
N ASP A 46 -8.10 -0.24 10.46
CA ASP A 46 -9.10 -1.14 9.91
C ASP A 46 -10.26 -0.40 9.24
N TRP A 47 -10.47 -0.67 7.95
CA TRP A 47 -11.59 -0.12 7.17
C TRP A 47 -12.96 -0.40 7.76
N ALA A 48 -13.16 -1.55 8.43
CA ALA A 48 -14.46 -1.85 9.05
C ALA A 48 -14.77 -0.94 10.26
N SER A 49 -13.72 -0.37 10.87
CA SER A 49 -13.80 0.54 12.01
C SER A 49 -13.51 2.01 11.64
N SER A 50 -13.14 2.27 10.38
CA SER A 50 -12.72 3.59 9.88
C SER A 50 -13.88 4.59 9.85
N ARG A 51 -13.55 5.85 10.13
CA ARG A 51 -14.49 6.98 9.96
C ARG A 51 -14.68 7.37 8.50
N LEU A 52 -13.66 7.13 7.67
CA LEU A 52 -13.74 7.37 6.23
C LEU A 52 -14.30 6.11 5.56
N SER A 53 -15.38 6.27 4.81
CA SER A 53 -15.94 5.17 4.03
C SER A 53 -15.09 4.88 2.78
N ILE A 54 -15.02 3.61 2.38
CA ILE A 54 -14.36 3.20 1.13
C ILE A 54 -14.95 3.95 -0.08
N SER A 55 -16.26 4.19 -0.08
CA SER A 55 -16.92 4.94 -1.15
C SER A 55 -16.49 6.39 -1.22
N GLU A 56 -16.41 7.10 -0.09
CA GLU A 56 -15.87 8.46 -0.05
C GLU A 56 -14.41 8.50 -0.50
N PHE A 57 -13.58 7.57 -0.03
CA PHE A 57 -12.19 7.49 -0.45
C PHE A 57 -12.06 7.39 -1.98
N LYS A 58 -12.82 6.49 -2.63
CA LYS A 58 -12.79 6.33 -4.09
C LYS A 58 -13.19 7.61 -4.83
N VAL A 59 -14.23 8.30 -4.36
CA VAL A 59 -14.67 9.57 -4.95
C VAL A 59 -13.55 10.61 -4.87
N ARG A 60 -13.00 10.82 -3.66
CA ARG A 60 -11.91 11.77 -3.44
C ARG A 60 -10.67 11.43 -4.27
N PHE A 61 -10.33 10.15 -4.36
CA PHE A 61 -9.20 9.69 -5.16
C PHE A 61 -9.38 10.03 -6.64
N CYS A 62 -10.56 9.77 -7.20
CA CYS A 62 -10.87 10.14 -8.59
C CYS A 62 -10.83 11.66 -8.81
N GLU A 63 -11.31 12.45 -7.85
CA GLU A 63 -11.28 13.92 -7.91
C GLU A 63 -9.86 14.52 -7.90
N ARG A 64 -8.87 13.81 -7.35
CA ARG A 64 -7.45 14.24 -7.41
C ARG A 64 -6.86 14.14 -8.81
N GLY A 65 -7.46 13.37 -9.71
CA GLY A 65 -7.03 13.29 -11.11
C GLY A 65 -5.63 12.69 -11.29
N TYR A 66 -5.25 11.68 -10.49
CA TYR A 66 -3.99 10.97 -10.72
C TYR A 66 -3.95 10.35 -12.12
N GLU A 67 -2.86 10.57 -12.84
CA GLU A 67 -2.66 10.09 -14.20
C GLU A 67 -1.75 8.85 -14.22
N GLY A 68 -2.05 7.90 -15.12
CA GLY A 68 -1.25 6.72 -15.42
C GLY A 68 -1.98 5.40 -15.22
N VAL A 69 -1.22 4.31 -15.39
CA VAL A 69 -1.67 2.94 -15.14
C VAL A 69 -0.88 2.37 -13.97
N GLY A 70 -1.57 1.69 -13.05
CA GLY A 70 -0.90 1.09 -11.91
C GLY A 70 -1.86 0.50 -10.89
N PHE A 71 -1.49 0.62 -9.63
CA PHE A 71 -2.28 0.13 -8.50
C PHE A 71 -2.10 1.03 -7.28
N VAL A 72 -3.03 0.92 -6.35
CA VAL A 72 -3.08 1.71 -5.12
C VAL A 72 -3.25 0.75 -3.97
N THR A 73 -2.42 0.87 -2.94
CA THR A 73 -2.67 0.25 -1.64
C THR A 73 -3.22 1.31 -0.71
N ALA A 74 -4.35 1.04 -0.08
CA ALA A 74 -5.00 2.00 0.80
C ALA A 74 -5.33 1.35 2.14
N PHE A 75 -4.61 1.76 3.17
CA PHE A 75 -5.03 1.62 4.57
C PHE A 75 -5.81 2.85 5.00
N PRO A 76 -6.60 2.80 6.10
CA PRO A 76 -7.31 3.99 6.57
C PRO A 76 -6.40 5.17 6.96
N HIS A 77 -5.13 4.91 7.33
CA HIS A 77 -4.16 5.94 7.71
C HIS A 77 -3.21 6.38 6.58
N ILE A 78 -2.86 5.47 5.65
CA ILE A 78 -1.92 5.74 4.56
C ILE A 78 -2.37 5.11 3.24
N THR A 79 -2.18 5.85 2.15
CA THR A 79 -2.43 5.41 0.78
C THR A 79 -1.14 5.53 -0.01
N LYS A 80 -0.77 4.48 -0.74
CA LYS A 80 0.36 4.52 -1.68
C LYS A 80 -0.12 4.30 -3.09
N VAL A 81 0.29 5.19 -3.99
CA VAL A 81 -0.02 5.12 -5.42
C VAL A 81 1.22 4.60 -6.13
N PHE A 82 1.11 3.42 -6.72
CA PHE A 82 2.14 2.80 -7.54
C PHE A 82 1.77 2.97 -9.00
N ARG A 83 2.61 3.68 -9.76
CA ARG A 83 2.37 4.00 -11.17
C ARG A 83 3.53 3.50 -12.00
N TYR A 84 3.27 2.78 -13.09
CA TYR A 84 4.35 2.47 -14.03
C TYR A 84 4.85 3.75 -14.68
N ALA A 85 6.16 3.96 -14.62
CA ALA A 85 6.76 5.22 -15.05
C ALA A 85 6.56 5.39 -16.56
N PRO A 86 6.03 6.53 -17.03
CA PRO A 86 5.75 6.75 -18.46
C PRO A 86 7.03 6.80 -19.31
N GLU A 87 8.17 7.07 -18.69
CA GLU A 87 9.47 7.18 -19.36
C GLU A 87 10.20 5.83 -19.43
N VAL A 88 9.90 4.91 -18.51
CA VAL A 88 10.61 3.61 -18.37
C VAL A 88 9.65 2.55 -17.82
N GLU A 89 9.17 1.64 -18.67
CA GLU A 89 8.18 0.61 -18.29
C GLU A 89 8.68 -0.40 -17.23
N THR A 90 9.99 -0.44 -16.98
CA THR A 90 10.63 -1.25 -15.92
C THR A 90 10.77 -0.51 -14.58
N VAL A 91 10.06 0.59 -14.41
CA VAL A 91 10.08 1.39 -13.18
C VAL A 91 8.66 1.59 -12.67
N VAL A 92 8.51 1.48 -11.36
CA VAL A 92 7.27 1.79 -10.64
C VAL A 92 7.54 3.01 -9.76
N ASP A 93 6.93 4.12 -10.12
CA ASP A 93 6.91 5.34 -9.30
C ASP A 93 5.97 5.12 -8.12
N VAL A 94 6.33 5.67 -6.94
CA VAL A 94 5.52 5.58 -5.74
C VAL A 94 5.28 6.97 -5.17
N ARG A 95 4.03 7.25 -4.79
CA ARG A 95 3.65 8.40 -3.94
C ARG A 95 2.95 7.91 -2.69
N GLU A 96 3.23 8.56 -1.57
CA GLU A 96 2.69 8.20 -0.27
C GLU A 96 1.84 9.36 0.27
N LEU A 97 0.63 9.04 0.71
CA LEU A 97 -0.42 10.02 0.95
C LEU A 97 -1.17 9.72 2.24
N HIS A 98 -1.62 10.77 2.92
CA HIS A 98 -2.62 10.62 3.98
C HIS A 98 -3.95 10.18 3.36
N THR A 99 -4.48 9.02 3.72
CA THR A 99 -5.71 8.48 3.08
C THR A 99 -6.91 9.42 3.18
N ALA A 100 -7.03 10.16 4.30
CA ALA A 100 -8.18 11.04 4.52
C ALA A 100 -8.18 12.30 3.63
N THR A 101 -7.00 12.87 3.37
CA THR A 101 -6.86 14.16 2.64
C THR A 101 -6.24 14.01 1.26
N LEU A 102 -5.56 12.88 1.02
CA LEU A 102 -4.73 12.58 -0.14
C LEU A 102 -3.58 13.57 -0.35
N ASP A 103 -3.15 14.24 0.72
CA ASP A 103 -1.95 15.08 0.72
C ASP A 103 -0.70 14.21 0.91
N GLU A 104 0.40 14.66 0.31
CA GLU A 104 1.67 13.95 0.38
C GLU A 104 2.19 13.85 1.81
N MET A 105 2.74 12.68 2.14
CA MET A 105 3.38 12.40 3.41
C MET A 105 4.89 12.49 3.29
N ASP A 106 5.54 13.01 4.34
CA ASP A 106 6.98 12.82 4.49
C ASP A 106 7.25 11.45 5.12
N CYS A 107 7.86 10.57 4.33
CA CYS A 107 8.24 9.22 4.75
C CYS A 107 9.73 9.07 4.99
N ASN A 108 10.44 10.18 5.19
CA ASN A 108 11.77 10.19 5.79
C ASN A 108 11.77 9.38 7.10
N ARG A 109 12.66 8.40 7.16
CA ARG A 109 13.06 7.70 8.37
C ARG A 109 14.39 8.30 8.86
N GLY A 110 14.77 7.96 10.09
CA GLY A 110 16.08 8.35 10.61
C GLY A 110 17.22 7.87 9.69
N ASP A 111 18.38 8.51 9.80
CA ASP A 111 19.62 8.10 9.11
C ASP A 111 19.53 8.09 7.57
N GLN A 112 18.78 9.02 6.98
CA GLN A 112 18.62 9.17 5.51
C GLN A 112 17.92 7.99 4.82
N TYR A 113 17.26 7.12 5.58
CA TYR A 113 16.38 6.10 5.02
C TYR A 113 15.00 6.67 4.75
N HIS A 114 14.26 6.03 3.85
CA HIS A 114 12.84 6.29 3.63
C HIS A 114 12.06 4.99 3.77
N GLU A 115 10.80 5.09 4.14
CA GLU A 115 9.91 3.94 4.01
C GLU A 115 9.76 3.57 2.54
N PHE A 116 9.92 2.29 2.22
CA PHE A 116 9.58 1.76 0.91
C PHE A 116 8.12 1.28 0.90
N ALA A 117 7.80 0.30 1.73
CA ALA A 117 6.51 -0.37 1.80
C ALA A 117 6.42 -1.18 3.09
N CYS A 118 5.22 -1.37 3.63
CA CYS A 118 4.98 -2.41 4.63
C CYS A 118 4.93 -3.80 3.96
N TYR A 119 4.77 -4.86 4.75
CA TYR A 119 4.83 -6.24 4.26
C TYR A 119 3.73 -6.56 3.22
N ALA A 120 2.47 -6.22 3.52
CA ALA A 120 1.36 -6.44 2.59
C ALA A 120 1.58 -5.70 1.25
N GLU A 121 1.98 -4.43 1.32
CA GLU A 121 2.26 -3.61 0.15
C GLU A 121 3.38 -4.20 -0.71
N SER A 122 4.46 -4.67 -0.08
CA SER A 122 5.60 -5.28 -0.77
C SER A 122 5.20 -6.52 -1.55
N LEU A 123 4.33 -7.36 -0.98
CA LEU A 123 3.85 -8.57 -1.64
C LEU A 123 2.92 -8.27 -2.82
N ILE A 124 2.00 -7.33 -2.63
CA ILE A 124 1.10 -6.88 -3.72
C ILE A 124 1.92 -6.24 -4.84
N ALA A 125 2.88 -5.37 -4.50
CA ALA A 125 3.74 -4.73 -5.48
C ALA A 125 4.58 -5.75 -6.26
N ALA A 126 5.11 -6.77 -5.59
CA ALA A 126 5.86 -7.84 -6.28
C ALA A 126 4.98 -8.63 -7.26
N ASP A 127 3.74 -8.92 -6.91
CA ASP A 127 2.80 -9.65 -7.77
C ASP A 127 2.32 -8.80 -8.94
N GLU A 128 1.93 -7.55 -8.70
CA GLU A 128 1.52 -6.61 -9.74
C GLU A 128 2.66 -6.34 -10.71
N TYR A 129 3.87 -6.11 -10.20
CA TYR A 129 5.00 -5.82 -11.06
C TYR A 129 5.40 -7.04 -11.91
N ARG A 130 5.29 -8.26 -11.35
CA ARG A 130 5.47 -9.49 -12.13
C ARG A 130 4.39 -9.66 -13.20
N ALA A 131 3.15 -9.28 -12.90
CA ALA A 131 2.07 -9.35 -13.89
C ALA A 131 2.27 -8.35 -15.02
N TRP A 132 2.67 -7.12 -14.69
CA TRP A 132 3.03 -6.09 -15.67
C TRP A 132 4.15 -6.56 -16.59
N ALA A 133 5.25 -7.06 -16.02
CA ALA A 133 6.39 -7.54 -16.80
C ALA A 133 6.06 -8.72 -17.74
N LYS A 134 4.98 -9.45 -17.49
CA LYS A 134 4.53 -10.59 -18.32
C LYS A 134 3.47 -10.22 -19.35
N ALA A 135 2.70 -9.16 -19.11
CA ALA A 135 1.60 -8.78 -19.97
C ALA A 135 2.11 -8.22 -21.29
N ASN A 136 1.41 -8.52 -22.39
CA ASN A 136 1.73 -7.99 -23.71
C ASN A 136 1.00 -6.66 -24.00
N SER A 137 0.06 -6.28 -23.13
CA SER A 137 -0.68 -5.03 -23.24
C SER A 137 -1.18 -4.56 -21.87
N VAL A 138 -1.53 -3.27 -21.80
CA VAL A 138 -2.20 -2.69 -20.62
C VAL A 138 -3.51 -3.43 -20.33
N ASP A 139 -4.32 -3.73 -21.34
CA ASP A 139 -5.60 -4.43 -21.17
C ASP A 139 -5.43 -5.82 -20.54
N GLU A 140 -4.40 -6.56 -20.97
CA GLU A 140 -4.06 -7.86 -20.38
C GLU A 140 -3.63 -7.71 -18.92
N TYR A 141 -2.74 -6.76 -18.62
CA TYR A 141 -2.34 -6.45 -17.26
C TYR A 141 -3.55 -6.08 -16.38
N LEU A 142 -4.49 -5.29 -16.90
CA LEU A 142 -5.67 -4.84 -16.18
C LEU A 142 -6.67 -5.98 -15.87
N GLN A 143 -6.50 -7.19 -16.43
CA GLN A 143 -7.24 -8.38 -16.01
C GLN A 143 -6.65 -9.06 -14.76
N PHE A 144 -5.36 -8.90 -14.50
CA PHE A 144 -4.69 -9.54 -13.36
C PHE A 144 -5.03 -8.85 -12.03
N ARG A 145 -5.30 -9.62 -10.97
CA ARG A 145 -5.36 -9.11 -9.59
C ARG A 145 -4.50 -10.00 -8.69
N CYS A 146 -3.78 -9.38 -7.76
CA CYS A 146 -3.14 -10.11 -6.67
C CYS A 146 -4.23 -10.80 -5.84
N SER A 147 -4.07 -12.10 -5.59
CA SER A 147 -5.04 -12.91 -4.83
C SER A 147 -4.68 -13.03 -3.35
N LEU A 148 -3.54 -12.49 -2.92
CA LEU A 148 -3.11 -12.51 -1.53
C LEU A 148 -4.06 -11.65 -0.69
N SER A 149 -4.50 -12.19 0.45
CA SER A 149 -5.47 -11.54 1.33
C SER A 149 -5.09 -11.53 2.80
N ASP A 150 -4.00 -12.20 3.17
CA ASP A 150 -3.55 -12.39 4.55
C ASP A 150 -2.03 -12.15 4.66
N PHE A 151 -1.62 -11.29 5.59
CA PHE A 151 -0.25 -10.76 5.67
C PHE A 151 0.25 -10.68 7.13
N PRO A 152 0.43 -11.81 7.83
CA PRO A 152 0.91 -11.81 9.20
C PRO A 152 2.44 -11.61 9.29
N ILE A 153 2.89 -10.83 10.27
CA ILE A 153 4.27 -10.88 10.76
C ILE A 153 4.28 -11.75 12.01
N VAL A 154 4.72 -13.00 11.85
CA VAL A 154 4.64 -14.04 12.90
C VAL A 154 5.38 -13.66 14.19
N ASN A 155 6.58 -13.09 14.08
CA ASN A 155 7.34 -12.59 15.21
C ASN A 155 7.70 -11.11 14.98
N HIS A 156 7.11 -10.21 15.76
CA HIS A 156 7.37 -8.76 15.73
C HIS A 156 8.55 -8.33 16.61
N ASN A 157 9.13 -9.25 17.40
CA ASN A 157 10.25 -8.98 18.31
C ASN A 157 11.62 -9.40 17.75
N LYS A 158 11.66 -10.20 16.68
CA LYS A 158 12.90 -10.76 16.10
C LYS A 158 14.07 -9.78 15.91
N LEU A 159 13.79 -8.50 15.59
CA LEU A 159 14.86 -7.49 15.46
C LEU A 159 15.37 -7.06 16.83
N SER A 160 14.48 -6.78 17.78
CA SER A 160 14.85 -6.50 19.17
C SER A 160 15.63 -7.67 19.78
N ASP A 161 15.14 -8.90 19.59
CA ASP A 161 15.78 -10.12 20.11
C ASP A 161 17.23 -10.29 19.56
N TYR A 162 17.46 -9.93 18.30
CA TYR A 162 18.79 -10.02 17.67
C TYR A 162 19.77 -8.98 18.21
N TRP A 163 19.30 -7.75 18.46
CA TRP A 163 20.14 -6.63 18.90
C TRP A 163 20.33 -6.56 20.42
N ASN A 164 19.41 -7.14 21.18
CA ASN A 164 19.44 -7.21 22.64
C ASN A 164 19.44 -8.67 23.12
N PRO A 165 20.44 -9.49 22.75
CA PRO A 165 20.50 -10.87 23.20
C PRO A 165 20.57 -10.91 24.73
N ILE A 166 19.69 -11.72 25.33
CA ILE A 166 19.78 -12.04 26.76
C ILE A 166 20.87 -13.11 26.88
N ASP A 167 21.98 -12.77 27.55
CA ASP A 167 23.03 -13.73 27.94
C ASP A 167 22.50 -14.84 28.88
#